data_AF-A0A8S9HKE4-F1
#
_entry.id   AF-A0A8S9HKE4-F1
#
_cell.length_a   1.000
_cell.length_b   1.000
_cell.length_c   1.000
_cell.angle_alpha   90.00
_cell.angle_beta   90.00
_cell.angle_gamma   90.00
#
_symmetry.space_group_name_H-M   'P 1'
#
loop_
_entity.id
_entity.type
_entity.pdbx_description
1 polymer ?
#
loop_
_entity_poly.entity_id
_entity_poly.type
_entity_poly.pdbx_seq_one_letter_code
_entity_poly.pdbx_strand_id
1 'polypeptide(L)'
;MNYAASIFRGINDPCTFDYNTMIRGYVNETSFEEALRVYSEMVEEGIEPDNFTYPFVLKACTRLKSIREGKQIHGHVFKHGFEADVFVQNSLINMYGRCGDTALSSAVFEKLESKTAASWSSMVSARAGVGMWSDCLTLFREMCRETGLKAEESGMVSALSACANTGALDLGMSIHAYLLRNISELNIAVKTSLVDMYAKCGCLDKALRIFKMMEGRNSLTYSAMISGLALHGEGEAAVRMFSEMIEQGIESDHVVYVSVLNACSHSGLVKEGRRVFEEMLKEGKVEPTAEHYGCLVDLLGRAGLLEEALETIQNMAVEQNDVVWRSFLSSCRVHQNVELGMIAARELIRLSSHNPGDYLVISNMYAQAQMWEDVARVRTEMANKGLKQTPGFSIVEVKGKTHRFVSQDRFHPQCNEIYKMLHQMEWQLKFEGYTPDVTQVLLNVDEEEKRERLKGHSLKVALAFALLYTPPGSIIRIARNLRMCSDCHTYTKKISMIYEREIVVRDRNRFHLFKGGTCSCKDYW
;
A
#
# COMPACT_ATOMS: atom_id res chain seq x y z
N MET A 1 -10.41 21.37 -25.55
CA MET A 1 -10.64 22.64 -24.81
C MET A 1 -10.36 23.92 -25.58
N ASN A 2 -9.24 24.06 -26.31
CA ASN A 2 -8.85 25.34 -26.93
C ASN A 2 -9.93 25.97 -27.84
N TYR A 3 -10.67 25.16 -28.59
CA TYR A 3 -11.79 25.64 -29.43
C TYR A 3 -12.96 26.18 -28.59
N ALA A 4 -13.35 25.47 -27.53
CA ALA A 4 -14.40 25.93 -26.61
C ALA A 4 -14.01 27.25 -25.92
N ALA A 5 -12.75 27.38 -25.49
CA ALA A 5 -12.23 28.62 -24.93
C ALA A 5 -12.25 29.78 -25.93
N SER A 6 -11.99 29.52 -27.21
CA SER A 6 -12.10 30.53 -28.27
C SER A 6 -13.54 30.98 -28.50
N ILE A 7 -14.51 30.07 -28.43
CA ILE A 7 -15.94 30.43 -28.54
C ILE A 7 -16.35 31.27 -27.33
N PHE A 8 -15.99 30.83 -26.12
CA PHE A 8 -16.31 31.51 -24.88
C PHE A 8 -15.83 32.96 -24.87
N ARG A 9 -14.58 33.22 -25.31
CA ARG A 9 -14.03 34.58 -25.44
C ARG A 9 -14.74 35.45 -26.47
N GLY A 10 -15.52 34.85 -27.38
CA GLY A 10 -16.32 35.55 -28.38
C GLY A 10 -17.76 35.80 -27.96
N ILE A 11 -18.19 35.33 -26.78
CA ILE A 11 -19.53 35.59 -26.25
C ILE A 11 -19.57 37.02 -25.73
N ASN A 12 -20.53 37.82 -26.21
CA ASN A 12 -20.82 39.12 -25.62
C ASN A 12 -21.72 38.89 -24.39
N ASP A 13 -21.28 39.34 -23.22
CA ASP A 13 -21.99 39.22 -21.93
C ASP A 13 -22.24 37.76 -21.49
N PRO A 14 -21.17 36.99 -21.20
CA PRO A 14 -21.29 35.60 -20.75
C PRO A 14 -22.06 35.50 -19.43
N CYS A 15 -22.94 34.51 -19.29
CA CYS A 15 -23.73 34.29 -18.07
C CYS A 15 -23.14 33.16 -17.18
N THR A 16 -23.71 32.95 -15.99
CA THR A 16 -23.30 31.88 -15.05
C THR A 16 -23.20 30.51 -15.71
N PHE A 17 -24.10 30.18 -16.65
CA PHE A 17 -24.08 28.91 -17.38
C PHE A 17 -22.85 28.76 -18.28
N ASP A 18 -22.40 29.84 -18.94
CA ASP A 18 -21.24 29.82 -19.83
C ASP A 18 -19.95 29.58 -19.03
N TYR A 19 -19.79 30.29 -17.90
CA TYR A 19 -18.68 30.05 -16.97
C TYR A 19 -18.71 28.64 -16.38
N ASN A 20 -19.88 28.16 -15.92
CA ASN A 20 -20.02 26.81 -15.40
C ASN A 20 -19.61 25.74 -16.42
N THR A 21 -19.96 25.95 -17.69
CA THR A 21 -19.56 25.06 -18.79
C THR A 21 -18.05 25.03 -18.97
N MET A 22 -17.40 26.20 -18.96
CA MET A 22 -15.94 26.30 -19.09
C MET A 22 -15.20 25.70 -17.90
N ILE A 23 -15.60 26.04 -16.67
CA ILE A 23 -15.01 25.50 -15.43
C ILE A 23 -15.12 23.98 -15.43
N ARG A 24 -16.30 23.42 -15.74
CA ARG A 24 -16.51 21.98 -15.83
C ARG A 24 -15.64 21.34 -16.91
N GLY A 25 -15.52 21.97 -18.07
CA GLY A 25 -14.66 21.52 -19.17
C GLY A 25 -13.20 21.43 -18.75
N TYR A 26 -12.66 22.49 -18.16
CA TYR A 26 -11.28 22.51 -17.67
C TYR A 26 -11.01 21.47 -16.58
N VAL A 27 -11.95 21.27 -15.64
CA VAL A 27 -11.83 20.23 -14.61
C VAL A 27 -11.84 18.82 -15.21
N ASN A 28 -12.65 18.58 -16.25
CA ASN A 28 -12.70 17.27 -16.93
C ASN A 28 -11.42 16.98 -17.71
N GLU A 29 -10.77 18.01 -18.24
CA GLU A 29 -9.52 17.92 -19.01
C GLU A 29 -8.28 18.08 -18.11
N THR A 30 -8.46 17.98 -16.79
CA THR A 30 -7.42 18.04 -15.76
C THR A 30 -6.64 19.36 -15.69
N SER A 31 -7.13 20.41 -16.35
CA SER A 31 -6.59 21.78 -16.30
C SER A 31 -7.15 22.55 -15.10
N PHE A 32 -6.80 22.12 -13.89
CA PHE A 32 -7.41 22.63 -12.65
C PHE A 32 -7.09 24.10 -12.35
N GLU A 33 -5.91 24.58 -12.73
CA GLU A 33 -5.49 25.98 -12.55
C GLU A 33 -6.34 26.92 -13.42
N GLU A 34 -6.56 26.55 -14.69
CA GLU A 34 -7.43 27.31 -15.59
C GLU A 34 -8.89 27.29 -15.11
N ALA A 35 -9.37 26.19 -14.52
CA ALA A 35 -10.70 26.17 -13.91
C ALA A 35 -10.85 27.19 -12.78
N LEU A 36 -9.81 27.35 -11.94
CA LEU A 36 -9.80 28.37 -10.89
C LEU A 36 -9.65 29.78 -11.45
N ARG A 37 -8.88 29.95 -12.52
CA ARG A 37 -8.73 31.24 -13.21
C ARG A 37 -10.05 31.74 -13.80
N VAL A 38 -10.78 30.86 -14.48
CA VAL A 38 -12.11 31.17 -15.07
C VAL A 38 -13.12 31.49 -13.96
N TYR A 39 -13.03 30.84 -12.80
CA TYR A 39 -13.83 31.20 -11.64
C TYR A 39 -13.48 32.58 -11.08
N SER A 40 -12.19 32.95 -11.02
CA SER A 40 -11.79 34.30 -10.62
C SER A 40 -12.33 35.35 -11.60
N GLU A 41 -12.21 35.10 -12.91
CA GLU A 41 -12.76 35.98 -13.96
C GLU A 41 -14.28 36.16 -13.82
N MET A 42 -15.03 35.08 -13.57
CA MET A 42 -16.46 35.13 -13.29
C MET A 42 -16.80 36.09 -12.14
N VAL A 43 -16.04 36.00 -11.04
CA VAL A 43 -16.25 36.85 -9.85
C VAL A 43 -15.81 38.30 -10.10
N GLU A 44 -14.75 38.52 -10.86
CA GLU A 44 -14.23 39.85 -11.23
C GLU A 44 -15.21 40.60 -12.15
N GLU A 45 -15.87 39.91 -13.07
CA GLU A 45 -16.94 40.45 -13.93
C GLU A 45 -18.28 40.63 -13.19
N GLY A 46 -18.33 40.30 -11.89
CA GLY A 46 -19.52 40.46 -11.05
C GLY A 46 -20.62 39.43 -11.31
N ILE A 47 -20.30 38.32 -11.97
CA ILE A 47 -21.25 37.25 -12.27
C ILE A 47 -21.31 36.30 -11.07
N GLU A 48 -22.50 36.11 -10.51
CA GLU A 48 -22.68 35.34 -9.28
C GLU A 48 -22.52 33.83 -9.51
N PRO A 49 -21.62 33.15 -8.76
CA PRO A 49 -21.51 31.69 -8.74
C PRO A 49 -22.76 31.04 -8.15
N ASP A 50 -23.09 29.84 -8.64
CA ASP A 50 -24.23 29.05 -8.16
C ASP A 50 -23.81 27.69 -7.59
N ASN A 51 -24.79 26.88 -7.17
CA ASN A 51 -24.56 25.54 -6.67
C ASN A 51 -24.02 24.55 -7.73
N PHE A 52 -24.03 24.91 -9.02
CA PHE A 52 -23.36 24.15 -10.07
C PHE A 52 -21.91 24.60 -10.28
N THR A 53 -21.54 25.83 -9.91
CA THR A 53 -20.15 26.32 -9.95
C THR A 53 -19.29 25.64 -8.89
N TYR A 54 -19.73 25.70 -7.62
CA TYR A 54 -18.92 25.35 -6.45
C TYR A 54 -18.35 23.92 -6.47
N PRO A 55 -19.11 22.87 -6.84
CA PRO A 55 -18.57 21.50 -6.88
C PRO A 55 -17.34 21.35 -7.78
N PHE A 56 -17.30 22.03 -8.94
CA PHE A 56 -16.18 21.91 -9.87
C PHE A 56 -14.95 22.70 -9.42
N VAL A 57 -15.13 23.91 -8.89
CA VAL A 57 -14.00 24.70 -8.36
C VAL A 57 -13.40 24.07 -7.09
N LEU A 58 -14.24 23.51 -6.21
CA LEU A 58 -13.76 22.75 -5.04
C LEU A 58 -13.03 21.46 -5.46
N LYS A 59 -13.49 20.80 -6.54
CA LYS A 59 -12.78 19.67 -7.14
C LYS A 59 -11.43 20.10 -7.72
N ALA A 60 -11.32 21.27 -8.34
CA ALA A 60 -10.04 21.82 -8.78
C ALA A 60 -9.09 22.06 -7.59
N CYS A 61 -9.55 22.72 -6.52
CA CYS A 61 -8.77 22.89 -5.29
C CYS A 61 -8.31 21.55 -4.69
N THR A 62 -9.18 20.54 -4.70
CA THR A 62 -8.87 19.20 -4.21
C THR A 62 -7.70 18.56 -4.98
N ARG A 63 -7.67 18.76 -6.30
CA ARG A 63 -6.65 18.19 -7.19
C ARG A 63 -5.32 18.92 -7.07
N LEU A 64 -5.36 20.24 -6.88
CA LEU A 64 -4.18 21.08 -6.67
C LEU A 64 -3.66 21.09 -5.23
N LYS A 65 -4.40 20.47 -4.28
CA LYS A 65 -4.13 20.56 -2.83
C LYS A 65 -4.14 22.01 -2.30
N SER A 66 -4.91 22.87 -2.97
CA SER A 66 -5.04 24.31 -2.71
C SER A 66 -6.04 24.59 -1.58
N ILE A 67 -5.63 24.31 -0.34
CA ILE A 67 -6.50 24.46 0.84
C ILE A 67 -6.90 25.91 1.13
N ARG A 68 -6.05 26.89 0.79
CA ARG A 68 -6.31 28.31 1.06
C ARG A 68 -7.43 28.83 0.16
N GLU A 69 -7.32 28.55 -1.13
CA GLU A 69 -8.30 28.83 -2.16
C GLU A 69 -9.61 28.11 -1.84
N GLY A 70 -9.55 26.84 -1.43
CA GLY A 70 -10.73 26.09 -0.98
C GLY A 70 -11.45 26.74 0.21
N LYS A 71 -10.71 27.34 1.16
CA LYS A 71 -11.30 28.09 2.29
C LYS A 71 -11.94 29.41 1.84
N GLN A 72 -11.35 30.11 0.88
CA GLN A 72 -11.95 31.33 0.29
C GLN A 72 -13.25 31.00 -0.43
N ILE A 73 -13.25 29.93 -1.25
CA ILE A 73 -14.45 29.46 -1.97
C ILE A 73 -15.54 29.03 -0.98
N HIS A 74 -15.20 28.36 0.12
CA HIS A 74 -16.18 28.05 1.17
C HIS A 74 -16.78 29.33 1.80
N GLY A 75 -15.98 30.39 1.96
CA GLY A 75 -16.51 31.69 2.35
C GLY A 75 -17.52 32.26 1.34
N HIS A 76 -17.27 32.09 0.04
CA HIS A 76 -18.21 32.48 -1.01
C HIS A 76 -19.49 31.63 -0.97
N VAL A 77 -19.39 30.31 -0.76
CA VAL A 77 -20.56 29.42 -0.58
C VAL A 77 -21.48 29.96 0.51
N PHE A 78 -20.92 30.34 1.66
CA PHE A 78 -21.70 30.90 2.77
C PHE A 78 -22.29 32.27 2.43
N LYS A 79 -21.50 33.14 1.77
CA LYS A 79 -21.94 34.49 1.39
C LYS A 79 -23.14 34.48 0.42
N HIS A 80 -23.18 33.52 -0.49
CA HIS A 80 -24.24 33.41 -1.51
C HIS A 80 -25.38 32.47 -1.10
N GLY A 81 -25.41 31.98 0.15
CA GLY A 81 -26.56 31.22 0.68
C GLY A 81 -26.60 29.75 0.26
N PHE A 82 -25.48 29.14 -0.10
CA PHE A 82 -25.39 27.73 -0.52
C PHE A 82 -24.87 26.80 0.59
N GLU A 83 -24.86 27.24 1.85
CA GLU A 83 -24.41 26.45 2.99
C GLU A 83 -25.30 25.24 3.30
N ALA A 84 -26.57 25.26 2.90
CA ALA A 84 -27.49 24.14 3.04
C ALA A 84 -27.51 23.20 1.81
N ASP A 85 -26.87 23.56 0.70
CA ASP A 85 -26.88 22.74 -0.52
C ASP A 85 -26.05 21.47 -0.33
N VAL A 86 -26.70 20.31 -0.41
CA VAL A 86 -26.08 19.01 -0.13
C VAL A 86 -24.95 18.68 -1.11
N PHE A 87 -25.03 19.09 -2.38
CA PHE A 87 -23.98 18.83 -3.36
C PHE A 87 -22.74 19.68 -3.10
N VAL A 88 -22.94 20.94 -2.70
CA VAL A 88 -21.85 21.84 -2.28
C VAL A 88 -21.21 21.34 -0.99
N GLN A 89 -22.01 20.94 0.01
CA GLN A 89 -21.51 20.37 1.27
C GLN A 89 -20.70 19.09 1.04
N ASN A 90 -21.18 18.16 0.21
CA ASN A 90 -20.45 16.94 -0.15
C ASN A 90 -19.10 17.26 -0.85
N SER A 91 -19.09 18.29 -1.69
CA SER A 91 -17.87 18.79 -2.36
C SER A 91 -16.89 19.42 -1.36
N LEU A 92 -17.38 20.15 -0.36
CA LEU A 92 -16.58 20.73 0.73
C LEU A 92 -15.96 19.64 1.63
N ILE A 93 -16.73 18.62 2.01
CA ILE A 93 -16.24 17.46 2.79
C ILE A 93 -15.05 16.83 2.08
N ASN A 94 -15.20 16.57 0.78
CA ASN A 94 -14.16 15.96 -0.04
C ASN A 94 -12.95 16.89 -0.22
N MET A 95 -13.16 18.18 -0.46
CA MET A 95 -12.09 19.17 -0.60
C MET A 95 -11.25 19.27 0.67
N TYR A 96 -11.87 19.51 1.82
CA TYR A 96 -11.16 19.60 3.10
C TYR A 96 -10.40 18.32 3.42
N GLY A 97 -11.09 17.18 3.30
CA GLY A 97 -10.50 15.91 3.71
C GLY A 97 -9.35 15.48 2.82
N ARG A 98 -9.46 15.64 1.49
CA ARG A 98 -8.37 15.31 0.57
C ARG A 98 -7.23 16.33 0.57
N CYS A 99 -7.47 17.56 1.01
CA CYS A 99 -6.42 18.54 1.28
C CYS A 99 -5.75 18.36 2.66
N GLY A 100 -6.14 17.33 3.43
CA GLY A 100 -5.53 16.98 4.71
C GLY A 100 -6.14 17.65 5.94
N ASP A 101 -7.12 18.56 5.77
CA ASP A 101 -7.83 19.20 6.89
C ASP A 101 -9.02 18.32 7.31
N THR A 102 -8.70 17.18 7.92
CA THR A 102 -9.67 16.14 8.29
C THR A 102 -10.67 16.63 9.34
N ALA A 103 -10.26 17.56 10.20
CA ALA A 103 -11.10 18.18 11.21
C ALA A 103 -12.20 19.04 10.58
N LEU A 104 -11.88 19.92 9.62
CA LEU A 104 -12.89 20.70 8.92
C LEU A 104 -13.80 19.80 8.06
N SER A 105 -13.25 18.77 7.44
CA SER A 105 -14.05 17.77 6.72
C SER A 105 -15.09 17.08 7.63
N SER A 106 -14.70 16.68 8.85
CA SER A 106 -15.65 16.18 9.86
C SER A 106 -16.66 17.24 10.28
N ALA A 107 -16.22 18.47 10.55
CA ALA A 107 -17.10 19.54 11.02
C ALA A 107 -18.19 19.90 10.00
N VAL A 108 -17.86 19.91 8.71
CA VAL A 108 -18.83 20.11 7.62
C VAL A 108 -19.82 18.94 7.58
N PHE A 109 -19.33 17.70 7.68
CA PHE A 109 -20.18 16.50 7.70
C PHE A 109 -21.12 16.43 8.90
N GLU A 110 -20.64 16.78 10.09
CA GLU A 110 -21.43 16.76 11.33
C GLU A 110 -22.59 17.75 11.29
N LYS A 111 -22.38 18.93 10.68
CA LYS A 111 -23.39 19.99 10.51
C LYS A 111 -24.50 19.66 9.53
N LEU A 112 -24.36 18.60 8.71
CA LEU A 112 -25.44 18.16 7.82
C LEU A 112 -26.67 17.74 8.62
N GLU A 113 -27.80 18.42 8.38
CA GLU A 113 -29.10 18.11 9.00
C GLU A 113 -29.58 16.69 8.66
N SER A 114 -29.36 16.27 7.41
CA SER A 114 -29.67 14.92 6.94
C SER A 114 -28.48 14.37 6.16
N LYS A 115 -27.83 13.35 6.71
CA LYS A 115 -26.68 12.67 6.08
C LYS A 115 -27.20 11.66 5.06
N THR A 116 -26.87 11.89 3.79
CA THR A 116 -27.25 11.01 2.67
C THR A 116 -26.18 9.96 2.40
N ALA A 117 -26.50 8.95 1.60
CA ALA A 117 -25.53 7.98 1.08
C ALA A 117 -24.34 8.65 0.36
N ALA A 118 -24.60 9.75 -0.37
CA ALA A 118 -23.59 10.56 -1.02
C ALA A 118 -22.67 11.26 0.00
N SER A 119 -23.25 11.85 1.06
CA SER A 119 -22.49 12.51 2.13
C SER A 119 -21.55 11.56 2.86
N TRP A 120 -22.05 10.36 3.18
CA TRP A 120 -21.23 9.30 3.77
C TRP A 120 -20.14 8.82 2.81
N SER A 121 -20.48 8.61 1.53
CA SER A 121 -19.50 8.23 0.49
C SER A 121 -18.40 9.29 0.35
N SER A 122 -18.74 10.59 0.38
CA SER A 122 -17.77 11.68 0.37
C SER A 122 -16.80 11.62 1.57
N MET A 123 -17.31 11.33 2.77
CA MET A 123 -16.50 11.22 3.98
C MET A 123 -15.55 10.02 3.93
N VAL A 124 -16.06 8.85 3.51
CA VAL A 124 -15.27 7.62 3.33
C VAL A 124 -14.19 7.82 2.26
N SER A 125 -14.54 8.38 1.10
CA SER A 125 -13.59 8.68 0.02
C SER A 125 -12.54 9.71 0.42
N ALA A 126 -12.91 10.72 1.21
CA ALA A 126 -11.98 11.72 1.70
C ALA A 126 -10.91 11.11 2.61
N ARG A 127 -11.29 10.25 3.55
CA ARG A 127 -10.35 9.51 4.42
C ARG A 127 -9.47 8.54 3.65
N ALA A 128 -10.06 7.77 2.71
CA ALA A 128 -9.30 6.91 1.82
C ALA A 128 -8.27 7.70 1.00
N GLY A 129 -8.64 8.90 0.53
CA GLY A 129 -7.78 9.77 -0.28
C GLY A 129 -6.55 10.32 0.42
N VAL A 130 -6.48 10.27 1.74
CA VAL A 130 -5.29 10.65 2.55
C VAL A 130 -4.67 9.44 3.27
N GLY A 131 -5.06 8.22 2.91
CA GLY A 131 -4.47 6.99 3.44
C GLY A 131 -4.92 6.61 4.85
N MET A 132 -5.98 7.23 5.39
CA MET A 132 -6.55 6.88 6.70
C MET A 132 -7.49 5.67 6.59
N TRP A 133 -6.90 4.51 6.29
CA TRP A 133 -7.66 3.31 5.92
C TRP A 133 -8.54 2.77 7.05
N SER A 134 -8.04 2.76 8.29
CA SER A 134 -8.81 2.29 9.46
C SER A 134 -10.05 3.17 9.70
N ASP A 135 -9.90 4.48 9.65
CA ASP A 135 -10.99 5.44 9.83
C ASP A 135 -12.01 5.33 8.70
N CYS A 136 -11.54 5.13 7.46
CA CYS A 136 -12.38 4.84 6.30
C CYS A 136 -13.29 3.62 6.56
N LEU A 137 -12.76 2.52 7.09
CA LEU A 137 -13.56 1.33 7.42
C LEU A 137 -14.51 1.55 8.61
N THR A 138 -14.13 2.35 9.59
CA THR A 138 -15.01 2.73 10.71
C THR A 138 -16.21 3.52 10.21
N LEU A 139 -15.97 4.59 9.44
CA LEU A 139 -17.01 5.42 8.82
C LEU A 139 -17.89 4.61 7.87
N PHE A 140 -17.31 3.69 7.10
CA PHE A 140 -18.09 2.82 6.23
C PHE A 140 -19.04 1.92 7.02
N ARG A 141 -18.61 1.37 8.16
CA ARG A 141 -19.48 0.57 9.04
C ARG A 141 -20.60 1.42 9.66
N GLU A 142 -20.30 2.66 10.05
CA GLU A 142 -21.30 3.61 10.55
C GLU A 142 -22.34 3.95 9.48
N MET A 143 -21.90 4.30 8.27
CA MET A 143 -22.77 4.49 7.11
C MET A 143 -23.68 3.28 6.90
N CYS A 144 -23.14 2.05 6.95
CA CYS A 144 -23.92 0.84 6.75
C CYS A 144 -25.02 0.67 7.82
N ARG A 145 -24.75 1.06 9.08
CA ARG A 145 -25.72 1.00 10.18
C ARG A 145 -26.82 2.04 10.03
N GLU A 146 -26.49 3.25 9.61
CA GLU A 146 -27.47 4.34 9.48
C GLU A 146 -28.31 4.25 8.20
N THR A 147 -27.71 3.83 7.09
CA THR A 147 -28.36 3.85 5.76
C THR A 147 -28.91 2.49 5.34
N GLY A 148 -28.64 1.42 6.09
CA GLY A 148 -29.05 0.06 5.73
C GLY A 148 -28.33 -0.47 4.49
N LEU A 149 -26.99 -0.31 4.42
CA LEU A 149 -26.12 -0.75 3.31
C LEU A 149 -26.33 -0.05 1.96
N LYS A 150 -27.08 1.05 1.90
CA LYS A 150 -27.22 1.87 0.68
C LYS A 150 -25.99 2.75 0.43
N ALA A 151 -24.81 2.15 0.28
CA ALA A 151 -23.63 2.90 -0.15
C ALA A 151 -23.62 3.03 -1.69
N GLU A 152 -23.17 4.18 -2.18
CA GLU A 152 -22.88 4.36 -3.60
C GLU A 152 -21.64 3.54 -4.00
N GLU A 153 -21.52 3.21 -5.28
CA GLU A 153 -20.36 2.47 -5.82
C GLU A 153 -19.02 3.15 -5.47
N SER A 154 -18.99 4.49 -5.40
CA SER A 154 -17.82 5.28 -5.00
C SER A 154 -17.39 5.03 -3.54
N GLY A 155 -18.35 4.96 -2.63
CA GLY A 155 -18.15 4.59 -1.22
C GLY A 155 -17.67 3.14 -1.10
N MET A 156 -18.24 2.22 -1.89
CA MET A 156 -17.82 0.81 -1.94
C MET A 156 -16.38 0.66 -2.43
N VAL A 157 -15.99 1.34 -3.51
CA VAL A 157 -14.61 1.38 -4.03
C VAL A 157 -13.62 1.86 -2.97
N SER A 158 -13.99 2.91 -2.22
CA SER A 158 -13.15 3.48 -1.16
C SER A 158 -12.99 2.49 0.01
N ALA A 159 -14.06 1.80 0.39
CA ALA A 159 -14.03 0.78 1.42
C ALA A 159 -13.25 -0.48 0.99
N LEU A 160 -13.39 -0.92 -0.26
CA LEU A 160 -12.60 -2.03 -0.82
C LEU A 160 -11.11 -1.70 -0.85
N SER A 161 -10.75 -0.48 -1.27
CA SER A 161 -9.37 0.03 -1.21
C SER A 161 -8.83 0.03 0.23
N ALA A 162 -9.64 0.44 1.20
CA ALA A 162 -9.26 0.40 2.61
C ALA A 162 -9.11 -1.05 3.13
N CYS A 163 -9.95 -1.98 2.68
CA CYS A 163 -9.80 -3.41 2.97
C CYS A 163 -8.48 -3.96 2.41
N ALA A 164 -8.12 -3.58 1.18
CA ALA A 164 -6.86 -3.98 0.53
C ALA A 164 -5.62 -3.55 1.33
N ASN A 165 -5.66 -2.32 1.88
CA ASN A 165 -4.53 -1.75 2.62
C ASN A 165 -4.46 -2.20 4.08
N THR A 166 -5.60 -2.54 4.70
CA THR A 166 -5.67 -3.05 6.09
C THR A 166 -5.64 -4.57 6.18
N GLY A 167 -5.83 -5.27 5.06
CA GLY A 167 -5.97 -6.72 5.03
C GLY A 167 -7.34 -7.23 5.52
N ALA A 168 -8.36 -6.37 5.61
CA ALA A 168 -9.70 -6.71 6.12
C ALA A 168 -10.53 -7.54 5.12
N LEU A 169 -10.10 -8.79 4.89
CA LEU A 169 -10.68 -9.70 3.90
C LEU A 169 -12.16 -9.98 4.13
N ASP A 170 -12.58 -10.22 5.38
CA ASP A 170 -13.96 -10.61 5.70
C ASP A 170 -14.95 -9.47 5.37
N LEU A 171 -14.55 -8.23 5.65
CA LEU A 171 -15.32 -7.05 5.26
C LEU A 171 -15.35 -6.88 3.74
N GLY A 172 -14.21 -7.02 3.05
CA GLY A 172 -14.14 -6.98 1.60
C GLY A 172 -15.00 -8.05 0.92
N MET A 173 -15.04 -9.27 1.48
CA MET A 173 -15.92 -10.35 1.03
C MET A 173 -17.39 -10.04 1.28
N SER A 174 -17.72 -9.41 2.41
CA SER A 174 -19.09 -8.99 2.72
C SER A 174 -19.58 -7.91 1.74
N ILE A 175 -18.71 -6.93 1.41
CA ILE A 175 -18.98 -5.92 0.39
C ILE A 175 -19.19 -6.58 -0.98
N HIS A 176 -18.30 -7.48 -1.39
CA HIS A 176 -18.44 -8.20 -2.66
C HIS A 176 -19.75 -9.01 -2.75
N ALA A 177 -20.11 -9.73 -1.68
CA ALA A 177 -21.36 -10.48 -1.63
C ALA A 177 -22.59 -9.57 -1.72
N TYR A 178 -22.55 -8.39 -1.09
CA TYR A 178 -23.60 -7.38 -1.23
C TYR A 178 -23.70 -6.87 -2.67
N LEU A 179 -22.58 -6.52 -3.30
CA LEU A 179 -22.53 -6.04 -4.69
C LEU A 179 -23.16 -7.06 -5.65
N LEU A 180 -22.79 -8.34 -5.54
CA LEU A 180 -23.35 -9.42 -6.38
C LEU A 180 -24.86 -9.65 -6.20
N ARG A 181 -25.43 -9.32 -5.03
CA ARG A 181 -26.85 -9.51 -4.73
C ARG A 181 -27.72 -8.34 -5.17
N ASN A 182 -27.16 -7.14 -5.25
CA ASN A 182 -27.92 -5.90 -5.41
C ASN A 182 -27.63 -5.15 -6.71
N ILE A 183 -26.55 -5.47 -7.43
CA ILE A 183 -26.16 -4.78 -8.66
C ILE A 183 -26.01 -5.80 -9.78
N SER A 184 -26.77 -5.62 -10.86
CA SER A 184 -26.78 -6.52 -12.01
C SER A 184 -25.46 -6.50 -12.79
N GLU A 185 -24.89 -5.31 -12.99
CA GLU A 185 -23.64 -5.12 -13.71
C GLU A 185 -22.72 -4.16 -12.95
N LEU A 186 -21.62 -4.69 -12.43
CA LEU A 186 -20.61 -3.87 -11.75
C LEU A 186 -19.77 -3.11 -12.77
N ASN A 187 -19.59 -1.82 -12.54
CA ASN A 187 -18.70 -1.01 -13.35
C ASN A 187 -17.23 -1.47 -13.22
N ILE A 188 -16.38 -1.04 -14.16
CA ILE A 188 -14.96 -1.43 -14.20
C ILE A 188 -14.18 -0.99 -12.94
N ALA A 189 -14.54 0.14 -12.33
CA ALA A 189 -13.85 0.65 -11.14
C ALA A 189 -14.08 -0.26 -9.93
N VAL A 190 -15.32 -0.69 -9.69
CA VAL A 190 -15.68 -1.65 -8.63
C VAL A 190 -14.98 -2.99 -8.86
N LYS A 191 -15.03 -3.51 -10.09
CA LYS A 191 -14.33 -4.76 -10.47
C LYS A 191 -12.82 -4.66 -10.23
N THR A 192 -12.19 -3.54 -10.62
CA THR A 192 -10.76 -3.28 -10.39
C THR A 192 -10.43 -3.22 -8.89
N SER A 193 -11.25 -2.55 -8.08
CA SER A 193 -11.06 -2.51 -6.62
C SER A 193 -11.24 -3.86 -5.95
N LEU A 194 -12.12 -4.73 -6.49
CA LEU A 194 -12.25 -6.12 -6.01
C LEU A 194 -10.99 -6.94 -6.34
N VAL A 195 -10.42 -6.79 -7.53
CA VAL A 195 -9.14 -7.44 -7.89
C VAL A 195 -8.03 -7.00 -6.93
N ASP A 196 -7.84 -5.69 -6.73
CA ASP A 196 -6.83 -5.14 -5.82
C ASP A 196 -7.04 -5.63 -4.38
N MET A 197 -8.29 -5.58 -3.89
CA MET A 197 -8.64 -6.04 -2.55
C MET A 197 -8.31 -7.52 -2.35
N TYR A 198 -8.77 -8.41 -3.24
CA TYR A 198 -8.48 -9.83 -3.07
C TYR A 198 -6.99 -10.15 -3.18
N ALA A 199 -6.27 -9.51 -4.10
CA ALA A 199 -4.83 -9.71 -4.24
C ALA A 199 -4.07 -9.28 -2.97
N LYS A 200 -4.34 -8.06 -2.46
CA LYS A 200 -3.69 -7.50 -1.26
C LYS A 200 -4.23 -8.06 0.07
N CYS A 201 -5.30 -8.84 0.04
CA CYS A 201 -5.79 -9.64 1.16
C CYS A 201 -5.34 -11.12 1.12
N GLY A 202 -4.41 -11.47 0.22
CA GLY A 202 -3.83 -12.81 0.18
C GLY A 202 -4.73 -13.87 -0.48
N CYS A 203 -5.69 -13.46 -1.31
CA CYS A 203 -6.62 -14.35 -2.03
C CYS A 203 -6.45 -14.20 -3.55
N LEU A 204 -5.25 -14.49 -4.05
CA LEU A 204 -4.89 -14.29 -5.45
C LEU A 204 -5.82 -15.01 -6.44
N ASP A 205 -6.27 -16.22 -6.12
CA ASP A 205 -7.17 -16.99 -6.99
C ASP A 205 -8.49 -16.26 -7.27
N LYS A 206 -9.05 -15.59 -6.25
CA LYS A 206 -10.29 -14.80 -6.40
C LYS A 206 -10.03 -13.55 -7.25
N ALA A 207 -8.89 -12.89 -7.06
CA ALA A 207 -8.49 -11.74 -7.87
C ALA A 207 -8.36 -12.14 -9.35
N LEU A 208 -7.64 -13.24 -9.64
CA LEU A 208 -7.48 -13.78 -11.00
C LEU A 208 -8.80 -14.18 -11.63
N ARG A 209 -9.71 -14.80 -10.86
CA ARG A 209 -11.04 -15.18 -11.37
C ARG A 209 -11.86 -13.96 -11.77
N ILE A 210 -11.89 -12.92 -10.93
CA ILE A 210 -12.60 -11.68 -11.25
C ILE A 210 -11.98 -11.05 -12.48
N PHE A 211 -10.66 -10.89 -12.51
CA PHE A 211 -9.92 -10.32 -13.64
C PHE A 211 -10.25 -11.01 -14.98
N LYS A 212 -10.24 -12.35 -15.00
CA LYS A 212 -10.56 -13.14 -16.21
C LYS A 212 -12.01 -12.95 -16.69
N MET A 213 -12.93 -12.62 -15.80
CA MET A 213 -14.34 -12.36 -16.12
C MET A 213 -14.60 -10.90 -16.53
N MET A 214 -13.59 -10.02 -16.50
CA MET A 214 -13.74 -8.62 -16.89
C MET A 214 -13.65 -8.43 -18.41
N GLU A 215 -14.69 -7.83 -18.97
CA GLU A 215 -14.68 -7.25 -20.31
C GLU A 215 -14.15 -5.80 -20.24
N GLY A 216 -13.43 -5.34 -21.27
CA GLY A 216 -12.95 -3.95 -21.37
C GLY A 216 -11.86 -3.56 -20.36
N ARG A 217 -10.96 -4.48 -19.98
CA ARG A 217 -9.85 -4.24 -19.06
C ARG A 217 -9.01 -3.03 -19.50
N ASN A 218 -8.75 -2.11 -18.57
CA ASN A 218 -7.94 -0.90 -18.80
C ASN A 218 -6.61 -0.97 -18.06
N SER A 219 -5.76 0.06 -18.23
CA SER A 219 -4.44 0.14 -17.59
C SER A 219 -4.50 -0.04 -16.06
N LEU A 220 -5.49 0.55 -15.38
CA LEU A 220 -5.69 0.37 -13.92
C LEU A 220 -6.00 -1.08 -13.53
N THR A 221 -6.73 -1.81 -14.37
CA THR A 221 -7.09 -3.21 -14.12
C THR A 221 -5.85 -4.11 -14.21
N TYR A 222 -5.03 -3.91 -15.24
CA TYR A 222 -3.76 -4.64 -15.39
C TYR A 222 -2.77 -4.29 -14.28
N SER A 223 -2.64 -3.00 -13.96
CA SER A 223 -1.79 -2.54 -12.85
C SER A 223 -2.13 -3.23 -11.53
N ALA A 224 -3.42 -3.25 -11.15
CA ALA A 224 -3.88 -3.94 -9.94
C ALA A 224 -3.54 -5.45 -9.94
N MET A 225 -3.71 -6.14 -11.07
CA MET A 225 -3.43 -7.56 -11.19
C MET A 225 -1.92 -7.86 -11.18
N ILE A 226 -1.11 -7.09 -11.91
CA ILE A 226 0.34 -7.23 -11.98
C ILE A 226 0.98 -6.94 -10.60
N SER A 227 0.58 -5.86 -9.94
CA SER A 227 1.00 -5.58 -8.55
C SER A 227 0.60 -6.71 -7.61
N GLY A 228 -0.60 -7.26 -7.78
CA GLY A 228 -1.06 -8.44 -7.05
C GLY A 228 -0.16 -9.65 -7.24
N LEU A 229 0.19 -9.99 -8.49
CA LEU A 229 1.09 -11.09 -8.81
C LEU A 229 2.49 -10.87 -8.23
N ALA A 230 3.01 -9.64 -8.31
CA ALA A 230 4.30 -9.24 -7.74
C ALA A 230 4.35 -9.44 -6.21
N LEU A 231 3.26 -9.07 -5.51
CA LEU A 231 3.12 -9.28 -4.06
C LEU A 231 3.09 -10.76 -3.68
N HIS A 232 2.60 -11.64 -4.54
CA HIS A 232 2.59 -13.08 -4.30
C HIS A 232 3.87 -13.78 -4.80
N GLY A 233 4.73 -13.06 -5.52
CA GLY A 233 5.94 -13.58 -6.14
C GLY A 233 5.67 -14.49 -7.33
N GLU A 234 4.55 -14.27 -8.02
CA GLU A 234 4.19 -14.95 -9.26
C GLU A 234 4.80 -14.20 -10.47
N GLY A 235 6.14 -14.11 -10.50
CA GLY A 235 6.88 -13.28 -11.45
C GLY A 235 6.59 -13.61 -12.92
N GLU A 236 6.58 -14.89 -13.27
CA GLU A 236 6.30 -15.29 -14.67
C GLU A 236 4.89 -14.90 -15.10
N ALA A 237 3.91 -15.02 -14.19
CA ALA A 237 2.54 -14.61 -14.48
C ALA A 237 2.43 -13.10 -14.61
N ALA A 238 3.17 -12.32 -13.80
CA ALA A 238 3.23 -10.87 -13.91
C ALA A 238 3.82 -10.42 -15.25
N VAL A 239 4.92 -11.03 -15.69
CA VAL A 239 5.53 -10.76 -17.01
C VAL A 239 4.59 -11.13 -18.15
N ARG A 240 3.90 -12.28 -18.09
CA ARG A 240 2.89 -12.64 -19.10
C ARG A 240 1.73 -11.65 -19.17
N MET A 241 1.22 -11.20 -18.02
CA MET A 241 0.14 -10.20 -17.96
C MET A 241 0.59 -8.84 -18.50
N PHE A 242 1.84 -8.47 -18.27
CA PHE A 242 2.44 -7.27 -18.85
C PHE A 242 2.54 -7.39 -20.37
N SER A 243 3.04 -8.50 -20.91
CA SER A 243 3.07 -8.74 -22.35
C SER A 243 1.68 -8.69 -22.97
N GLU A 244 0.67 -9.32 -22.35
CA GLU A 244 -0.73 -9.24 -22.80
C GLU A 244 -1.25 -7.79 -22.84
N MET A 245 -0.91 -6.97 -21.84
CA MET A 245 -1.29 -5.55 -21.77
C MET A 245 -0.70 -4.75 -22.94
N ILE A 246 0.59 -4.94 -23.23
CA ILE A 246 1.29 -4.25 -24.33
C ILE A 246 0.77 -4.72 -25.69
N GLU A 247 0.52 -6.02 -25.87
CA GLU A 247 -0.05 -6.59 -27.10
C GLU A 247 -1.46 -6.04 -27.41
N GLN A 248 -2.22 -5.67 -26.37
CA GLN A 248 -3.53 -5.02 -26.50
C GLN A 248 -3.44 -3.50 -26.77
N GLY A 249 -2.22 -2.95 -26.88
CA GLY A 249 -1.99 -1.52 -27.11
C GLY A 249 -2.35 -0.64 -25.90
N ILE A 250 -2.42 -1.22 -24.70
CA ILE A 250 -2.73 -0.47 -23.48
C ILE A 250 -1.42 0.13 -22.93
N GLU A 251 -1.42 1.44 -22.72
CA GLU A 251 -0.23 2.13 -22.22
C GLU A 251 0.10 1.75 -20.78
N SER A 252 1.37 1.42 -20.57
CA SER A 252 2.03 1.22 -19.29
C SER A 252 2.38 2.56 -18.65
N ASP A 253 2.32 2.61 -17.32
CA ASP A 253 2.77 3.74 -16.52
C ASP A 253 3.90 3.30 -15.57
N HIS A 254 4.45 4.24 -14.80
CA HIS A 254 5.47 3.97 -13.80
C HIS A 254 5.08 2.84 -12.83
N VAL A 255 3.80 2.74 -12.44
CA VAL A 255 3.33 1.76 -11.46
C VAL A 255 3.39 0.34 -12.02
N VAL A 256 3.04 0.17 -13.29
CA VAL A 256 3.12 -1.13 -13.99
C VAL A 256 4.57 -1.60 -14.08
N TYR A 257 5.50 -0.75 -14.55
CA TYR A 257 6.92 -1.14 -14.67
C TYR A 257 7.53 -1.51 -13.31
N VAL A 258 7.33 -0.69 -12.27
CA VAL A 258 7.77 -1.02 -10.91
C VAL A 258 7.18 -2.34 -10.43
N SER A 259 5.91 -2.62 -10.73
CA SER A 259 5.26 -3.87 -10.32
C SER A 259 5.85 -5.10 -11.02
N VAL A 260 6.09 -5.04 -12.34
CA VAL A 260 6.70 -6.14 -13.10
C VAL A 260 8.14 -6.37 -12.66
N LEU A 261 8.94 -5.31 -12.48
CA LEU A 261 10.33 -5.40 -12.02
C LEU A 261 10.43 -5.99 -10.61
N ASN A 262 9.54 -5.59 -9.69
CA ASN A 262 9.43 -6.22 -8.38
C ASN A 262 9.04 -7.70 -8.46
N ALA A 263 8.13 -8.06 -9.37
CA ALA A 263 7.75 -9.45 -9.59
C ALA A 263 8.94 -10.28 -10.08
N CYS A 264 9.74 -9.74 -11.01
CA CYS A 264 10.99 -10.33 -11.47
C CYS A 264 11.99 -10.46 -10.31
N SER A 265 12.18 -9.42 -9.50
CA SER A 265 13.07 -9.42 -8.33
C SER A 265 12.69 -10.51 -7.33
N HIS A 266 11.40 -10.66 -7.01
CA HIS A 266 10.91 -11.66 -6.07
C HIS A 266 10.92 -13.10 -6.60
N SER A 267 11.18 -13.27 -7.90
CA SER A 267 11.16 -14.57 -8.60
C SER A 267 12.50 -14.93 -9.24
N GLY A 268 13.53 -14.08 -9.12
CA GLY A 268 14.86 -14.30 -9.68
C GLY A 268 14.90 -14.26 -11.21
N LEU A 269 13.93 -13.59 -11.85
CA LEU A 269 13.81 -13.52 -13.31
C LEU A 269 14.72 -12.42 -13.89
N VAL A 270 16.04 -12.57 -13.72
CA VAL A 270 17.03 -11.55 -14.10
C VAL A 270 16.93 -11.15 -15.57
N LYS A 271 16.80 -12.12 -16.48
CA LYS A 271 16.71 -11.87 -17.92
C LYS A 271 15.46 -11.07 -18.29
N GLU A 272 14.30 -11.45 -17.76
CA GLU A 272 13.05 -10.75 -18.02
C GLU A 272 13.04 -9.35 -17.39
N GLY A 273 13.56 -9.19 -16.18
CA GLY A 273 13.65 -7.88 -15.54
C GLY A 273 14.50 -6.89 -16.33
N ARG A 274 15.64 -7.34 -16.88
CA ARG A 274 16.45 -6.52 -17.81
C ARG A 274 15.69 -6.17 -19.06
N ARG A 275 15.08 -7.16 -19.71
CA ARG A 275 14.30 -6.96 -20.93
C ARG A 275 13.21 -5.90 -20.72
N VAL A 276 12.46 -5.98 -19.62
CA VAL A 276 11.40 -5.02 -19.28
C VAL A 276 11.98 -3.62 -19.03
N PHE A 277 13.12 -3.51 -18.36
CA PHE A 277 13.78 -2.22 -18.11
C PHE A 277 14.34 -1.59 -19.40
N GLU A 278 14.95 -2.39 -20.26
CA GLU A 278 15.44 -1.96 -21.58
C GLU A 278 14.30 -1.54 -22.51
N GLU A 279 13.17 -2.26 -22.47
CA GLU A 279 11.95 -1.92 -23.21
C GLU A 279 11.40 -0.56 -22.77
N MET A 280 11.33 -0.30 -21.46
CA MET A 280 10.95 1.01 -20.90
C MET A 280 11.84 2.14 -21.43
N LEU A 281 13.16 1.94 -21.43
CA LEU A 281 14.13 2.92 -21.95
C LEU A 281 13.95 3.16 -23.44
N LYS A 282 13.67 2.10 -24.22
CA LYS A 282 13.53 2.17 -25.67
C LYS A 282 12.23 2.85 -26.10
N GLU A 283 11.13 2.60 -25.41
CA GLU A 283 9.85 3.25 -25.72
C GLU A 283 9.87 4.75 -25.41
N GLY A 284 10.60 5.16 -24.37
CA GLY A 284 10.78 6.56 -24.00
C GLY A 284 9.50 7.29 -23.55
N LYS A 285 8.39 6.57 -23.38
CA LYS A 285 7.12 7.12 -22.87
C LYS A 285 7.14 7.33 -21.35
N VAL A 286 7.94 6.54 -20.64
CA VAL A 286 8.05 6.54 -19.18
C VAL A 286 9.51 6.77 -18.82
N GLU A 287 9.81 7.91 -18.20
CA GLU A 287 11.17 8.20 -17.75
C GLU A 287 11.54 7.30 -16.55
N PRO A 288 12.73 6.68 -16.55
CA PRO A 288 13.20 5.87 -15.44
C PRO A 288 13.32 6.71 -14.17
N THR A 289 12.67 6.27 -13.10
CA THR A 289 12.81 6.88 -11.76
C THR A 289 13.72 6.04 -10.87
N ALA A 290 14.15 6.60 -9.74
CA ALA A 290 14.93 5.86 -8.74
C ALA A 290 14.21 4.59 -8.22
N GLU A 291 12.88 4.53 -8.28
CA GLU A 291 12.14 3.30 -7.93
C GLU A 291 12.39 2.18 -8.94
N HIS A 292 12.39 2.48 -10.24
CA HIS A 292 12.67 1.50 -11.29
C HIS A 292 14.09 0.94 -11.15
N TYR A 293 15.07 1.82 -10.95
CA TYR A 293 16.45 1.41 -10.65
C TYR A 293 16.55 0.63 -9.35
N GLY A 294 15.81 1.02 -8.30
CA GLY A 294 15.75 0.28 -7.04
C GLY A 294 15.28 -1.15 -7.22
N CYS A 295 14.25 -1.39 -8.03
CA CYS A 295 13.78 -2.73 -8.37
C CYS A 295 14.82 -3.54 -9.15
N LEU A 296 15.52 -2.91 -10.12
CA LEU A 296 16.57 -3.56 -10.90
C LEU A 296 17.77 -3.92 -10.01
N VAL A 297 18.19 -3.02 -9.13
CA VAL A 297 19.26 -3.24 -8.14
C VAL A 297 18.89 -4.34 -7.15
N ASP A 298 17.64 -4.38 -6.66
CA ASP A 298 17.16 -5.48 -5.81
C ASP A 298 17.19 -6.83 -6.56
N LEU A 299 16.77 -6.85 -7.83
CA LEU A 299 16.82 -8.04 -8.68
C LEU A 299 18.25 -8.56 -8.88
N LEU A 300 19.17 -7.69 -9.29
CA LEU A 300 20.58 -8.04 -9.50
C LEU A 300 21.24 -8.44 -8.19
N GLY A 301 20.98 -7.67 -7.13
CA GLY A 301 21.52 -7.90 -5.81
C GLY A 301 21.10 -9.25 -5.22
N ARG A 302 19.83 -9.65 -5.34
CA ARG A 302 19.35 -10.99 -4.94
C ARG A 302 19.91 -12.13 -5.79
N ALA A 303 20.29 -11.84 -7.03
CA ALA A 303 20.94 -12.80 -7.90
C ALA A 303 22.46 -12.94 -7.62
N GLY A 304 23.00 -12.17 -6.66
CA GLY A 304 24.42 -12.16 -6.32
C GLY A 304 25.28 -11.33 -7.28
N LEU A 305 24.68 -10.58 -8.20
CA LEU A 305 25.38 -9.73 -9.19
C LEU A 305 25.65 -8.34 -8.58
N LEU A 306 26.41 -8.30 -7.48
CA LEU A 306 26.57 -7.08 -6.67
C LEU A 306 27.38 -5.99 -7.38
N GLU A 307 28.42 -6.36 -8.12
CA GLU A 307 29.26 -5.42 -8.86
C GLU A 307 28.44 -4.70 -9.95
N GLU A 308 27.62 -5.47 -10.66
CA GLU A 308 26.73 -4.94 -11.69
C GLU A 308 25.57 -4.13 -11.10
N ALA A 309 25.06 -4.53 -9.93
CA ALA A 309 24.10 -3.73 -9.19
C ALA A 309 24.72 -2.38 -8.82
N LEU A 310 25.97 -2.34 -8.38
CA LEU A 310 26.68 -1.07 -8.10
C LEU A 310 26.89 -0.23 -9.36
N GLU A 311 27.31 -0.86 -10.47
CA GLU A 311 27.45 -0.17 -11.76
C GLU A 311 26.13 0.45 -12.22
N THR A 312 25.01 -0.27 -12.03
CA THR A 312 23.66 0.22 -12.32
C THR A 312 23.35 1.50 -11.54
N ILE A 313 23.76 1.59 -10.27
CA ILE A 313 23.57 2.78 -9.42
C ILE A 313 24.43 3.94 -9.91
N GLN A 314 25.69 3.66 -10.25
CA GLN A 314 26.64 4.66 -10.71
C GLN A 314 26.24 5.27 -12.05
N ASN A 315 25.60 4.49 -12.92
CA ASN A 315 25.16 4.90 -14.25
C ASN A 315 23.70 5.42 -14.27
N MET A 316 23.07 5.66 -13.12
CA MET A 316 21.71 6.22 -13.07
C MET A 316 21.66 7.61 -13.72
N ALA A 317 20.71 7.79 -14.63
CA ALA A 317 20.42 9.10 -15.24
C ALA A 317 19.66 10.06 -14.30
N VAL A 318 19.23 9.56 -13.14
CA VAL A 318 18.48 10.30 -12.11
C VAL A 318 19.26 10.37 -10.81
N GLU A 319 18.91 11.35 -9.97
CA GLU A 319 19.54 11.52 -8.67
C GLU A 319 19.40 10.25 -7.82
N GLN A 320 20.52 9.78 -7.28
CA GLN A 320 20.57 8.62 -6.41
C GLN A 320 19.90 8.97 -5.08
N ASN A 321 18.97 8.12 -4.65
CA ASN A 321 18.24 8.31 -3.39
C ASN A 321 18.49 7.15 -2.41
N ASP A 322 17.89 7.30 -1.23
CA ASP A 322 17.97 6.33 -0.15
C ASP A 322 17.38 4.95 -0.51
N VAL A 323 16.38 4.89 -1.40
CA VAL A 323 15.73 3.64 -1.81
C VAL A 323 16.68 2.71 -2.54
N VAL A 324 17.46 3.24 -3.49
CA VAL A 324 18.39 2.43 -4.29
C VAL A 324 19.53 1.89 -3.43
N TRP A 325 20.17 2.77 -2.65
CA TRP A 325 21.25 2.36 -1.75
C TRP A 325 20.79 1.41 -0.64
N ARG A 326 19.55 1.54 -0.16
CA ARG A 326 18.94 0.59 0.79
C ARG A 326 18.76 -0.80 0.19
N SER A 327 18.31 -0.86 -1.06
CA SER A 327 18.13 -2.12 -1.79
C SER A 327 19.48 -2.82 -2.01
N PHE A 328 20.50 -2.04 -2.39
CA PHE A 328 21.87 -2.52 -2.54
C PHE A 328 22.47 -3.00 -1.21
N LEU A 329 22.37 -2.22 -0.13
CA LEU A 329 22.84 -2.59 1.20
C LEU A 329 22.18 -3.89 1.69
N SER A 330 20.88 -4.05 1.47
CA SER A 330 20.16 -5.28 1.84
C SER A 330 20.74 -6.49 1.10
N SER A 331 21.11 -6.34 -0.17
CA SER A 331 21.71 -7.40 -0.99
C SER A 331 23.12 -7.73 -0.51
N CYS A 332 23.97 -6.72 -0.27
CA CYS A 332 25.30 -6.90 0.31
C CYS A 332 25.26 -7.66 1.65
N ARG A 333 24.27 -7.35 2.51
CA ARG A 333 24.05 -8.06 3.77
C ARG A 333 23.67 -9.53 3.55
N VAL A 334 22.79 -9.83 2.59
CA VAL A 334 22.38 -11.21 2.28
C VAL A 334 23.56 -12.03 1.77
N HIS A 335 24.41 -11.45 0.93
CA HIS A 335 25.59 -12.09 0.36
C HIS A 335 26.85 -11.95 1.22
N GLN A 336 26.74 -11.37 2.42
CA GLN A 336 27.85 -11.14 3.35
C GLN A 336 29.03 -10.35 2.75
N ASN A 337 28.78 -9.51 1.74
CA ASN A 337 29.79 -8.65 1.12
C ASN A 337 29.89 -7.33 1.91
N VAL A 338 30.74 -7.34 2.94
CA VAL A 338 30.93 -6.20 3.85
C VAL A 338 31.54 -5.00 3.12
N GLU A 339 32.43 -5.23 2.14
CA GLU A 339 33.12 -4.17 1.41
C GLU A 339 32.15 -3.28 0.62
N LEU A 340 31.33 -3.89 -0.24
CA LEU A 340 30.30 -3.16 -1.00
C LEU A 340 29.20 -2.63 -0.08
N GLY A 341 28.87 -3.36 0.98
CA GLY A 341 27.93 -2.91 2.01
C GLY A 341 28.39 -1.63 2.72
N MET A 342 29.69 -1.46 2.97
CA MET A 342 30.25 -0.24 3.55
C MET A 342 30.16 0.96 2.60
N ILE A 343 30.20 0.75 1.28
CA ILE A 343 29.95 1.82 0.30
C ILE A 343 28.49 2.27 0.43
N ALA A 344 27.55 1.32 0.39
CA ALA A 344 26.12 1.62 0.52
C ALA A 344 25.76 2.31 1.85
N ALA A 345 26.36 1.87 2.96
CA ALA A 345 26.17 2.46 4.27
C ALA A 345 26.63 3.92 4.33
N ARG A 346 27.79 4.24 3.74
CA ARG A 346 28.33 5.60 3.68
C ARG A 346 27.41 6.52 2.88
N GLU A 347 26.92 6.07 1.74
CA GLU A 347 26.00 6.85 0.90
C GLU A 347 24.64 7.09 1.59
N LEU A 348 24.07 6.09 2.27
CA LEU A 348 22.83 6.27 3.05
C LEU A 348 22.97 7.29 4.18
N ILE A 349 24.13 7.30 4.86
CA ILE A 349 24.43 8.28 5.90
C ILE A 349 24.61 9.68 5.28
N ARG A 350 25.31 9.78 4.14
CA ARG A 350 25.53 11.04 3.40
C ARG A 350 24.22 11.68 2.94
N LEU A 351 23.30 10.86 2.41
CA LEU A 351 21.95 11.28 2.01
C LEU A 351 21.06 11.66 3.21
N SER A 352 21.56 11.57 4.44
CA SER A 352 20.85 11.90 5.67
C SER A 352 19.51 11.17 5.78
N SER A 353 19.54 9.84 5.67
CA SER A 353 18.33 9.05 5.87
C SER A 353 17.69 9.34 7.23
N HIS A 354 16.40 9.69 7.21
CA HIS A 354 15.57 9.85 8.41
C HIS A 354 14.85 8.55 8.77
N ASN A 355 15.21 7.43 8.13
CA ASN A 355 14.57 6.13 8.33
C ASN A 355 15.37 5.30 9.36
N PRO A 356 14.80 5.01 10.55
CA PRO A 356 15.42 4.13 11.54
C PRO A 356 15.84 2.75 10.98
N GLY A 357 15.11 2.26 9.97
CA GLY A 357 15.39 0.96 9.35
C GLY A 357 16.77 0.88 8.69
N ASP A 358 17.29 1.99 8.17
CA ASP A 358 18.56 2.00 7.43
C ASP A 358 19.72 1.80 8.38
N TYR A 359 19.74 2.56 9.48
CA TYR A 359 20.67 2.40 10.59
C TYR A 359 20.68 0.98 11.14
N LEU A 360 19.51 0.34 11.22
CA LEU A 360 19.41 -1.03 11.68
C LEU A 360 19.99 -2.02 10.68
N VAL A 361 19.75 -1.86 9.37
CA VAL A 361 20.36 -2.73 8.36
C VAL A 361 21.89 -2.56 8.35
N ILE A 362 22.40 -1.34 8.46
CA ILE A 362 23.84 -1.05 8.58
C ILE A 362 24.41 -1.68 9.86
N SER A 363 23.77 -1.44 11.01
CA SER A 363 24.18 -2.03 12.29
C SER A 363 24.15 -3.56 12.25
N ASN A 364 23.16 -4.15 11.59
CA ASN A 364 23.04 -5.59 11.45
C ASN A 364 24.14 -6.19 10.58
N MET A 365 24.50 -5.52 9.48
CA MET A 365 25.61 -5.91 8.62
C MET A 365 26.94 -5.88 9.39
N TYR A 366 27.22 -4.79 10.14
CA TYR A 366 28.42 -4.72 10.98
C TYR A 366 28.44 -5.77 12.10
N ALA A 367 27.28 -6.06 12.71
CA ALA A 367 27.17 -7.11 13.72
C ALA A 367 27.49 -8.50 13.14
N GLN A 368 27.04 -8.80 11.90
CA GLN A 368 27.40 -10.04 11.20
C GLN A 368 28.90 -10.14 10.91
N ALA A 369 29.54 -9.00 10.62
CA ALA A 369 30.99 -8.90 10.43
C ALA A 369 31.78 -8.82 11.75
N GLN A 370 31.13 -8.93 12.91
CA GLN A 370 31.72 -8.81 14.25
C GLN A 370 32.40 -7.44 14.52
N MET A 371 32.00 -6.39 13.79
CA MET A 371 32.51 -5.02 13.90
C MET A 371 31.73 -4.23 14.95
N TRP A 372 31.90 -4.56 16.24
CA TRP A 372 31.08 -4.02 17.32
C TRP A 372 31.25 -2.51 17.58
N GLU A 373 32.42 -1.95 17.29
CA GLU A 373 32.66 -0.51 17.38
C GLU A 373 31.81 0.26 16.36
N ASP A 374 31.72 -0.23 15.13
CA ASP A 374 30.88 0.33 14.08
C ASP A 374 29.39 0.20 14.41
N VAL A 375 28.98 -0.94 15.00
CA VAL A 375 27.62 -1.12 15.54
C VAL A 375 27.28 -0.05 16.56
N ALA A 376 28.17 0.19 17.53
CA ALA A 376 27.96 1.20 18.56
C ALA A 376 27.88 2.61 17.95
N ARG A 377 28.75 2.93 16.99
CA ARG A 377 28.75 4.22 16.29
C ARG A 377 27.44 4.49 15.55
N VAL A 378 26.96 3.53 14.76
CA VAL A 378 25.71 3.66 13.98
C VAL A 378 24.49 3.81 14.90
N ARG A 379 24.43 3.04 15.99
CA ARG A 379 23.33 3.17 16.98
C ARG A 379 23.37 4.50 17.72
N THR A 380 24.56 5.03 18.01
CA THR A 380 24.74 6.34 18.63
C THR A 380 24.28 7.46 17.68
N GLU A 381 24.63 7.38 16.40
CA GLU A 381 24.16 8.34 15.39
C GLU A 381 22.63 8.33 15.26
N MET A 382 22.02 7.13 15.19
CA MET A 382 20.57 6.97 15.16
C MET A 382 19.90 7.62 16.39
N ALA A 383 20.47 7.42 17.58
CA ALA A 383 19.97 8.02 18.82
C ALA A 383 20.12 9.55 18.83
N ASN A 384 21.25 10.08 18.36
CA ASN A 384 21.50 11.53 18.27
C ASN A 384 20.52 12.22 17.32
N LYS A 385 20.06 11.53 16.28
CA LYS A 385 19.00 12.03 15.36
C LYS A 385 17.58 11.88 15.91
N GLY A 386 17.40 11.34 17.12
CA GLY A 386 16.09 11.12 17.74
C GLY A 386 15.24 10.05 17.03
N LEU A 387 15.85 9.20 16.20
CA LEU A 387 15.15 8.20 15.40
C LEU A 387 14.73 7.02 16.28
N LYS A 388 13.41 6.80 16.42
CA LYS A 388 12.85 5.66 17.18
C LYS A 388 12.27 4.61 16.25
N GLN A 389 12.63 3.35 16.47
CA GLN A 389 12.08 2.23 15.71
C GLN A 389 10.66 1.91 16.17
N THR A 390 9.75 1.68 15.22
CA THR A 390 8.45 1.07 15.52
C THR A 390 8.66 -0.42 15.82
N PRO A 391 8.17 -0.95 16.96
CA PRO A 391 8.30 -2.36 17.28
C PRO A 391 7.73 -3.28 16.20
N GLY A 392 8.39 -4.41 15.97
CA GLY A 392 7.87 -5.47 15.12
C GLY A 392 6.62 -6.10 15.70
N PHE A 393 5.57 -6.24 14.90
CA PHE A 393 4.32 -6.84 15.32
C PHE A 393 3.76 -7.78 14.25
N SER A 394 2.89 -8.68 14.70
CA SER A 394 2.08 -9.55 13.85
C SER A 394 0.61 -9.35 14.19
N ILE A 395 -0.25 -9.32 13.17
CA ILE A 395 -1.69 -9.15 13.28
C ILE A 395 -2.39 -10.38 12.73
N VAL A 396 -3.42 -10.85 13.43
CA VAL A 396 -4.32 -11.91 12.98
C VAL A 396 -5.76 -11.52 13.26
N GLU A 397 -6.67 -11.83 12.33
CA GLU A 397 -8.10 -11.65 12.50
C GLU A 397 -8.76 -12.98 12.88
N VAL A 398 -9.52 -12.98 13.98
CA VAL A 398 -10.26 -14.14 14.46
C VAL A 398 -11.64 -13.69 14.91
N LYS A 399 -12.70 -14.33 14.38
CA LYS A 399 -14.10 -14.00 14.68
C LYS A 399 -14.43 -12.51 14.49
N GLY A 400 -13.91 -11.90 13.42
CA GLY A 400 -14.13 -10.49 13.08
C GLY A 400 -13.41 -9.48 13.99
N LYS A 401 -12.52 -9.95 14.87
CA LYS A 401 -11.69 -9.09 15.74
C LYS A 401 -10.23 -9.21 15.34
N THR A 402 -9.58 -8.07 15.21
CA THR A 402 -8.14 -7.98 14.94
C THR A 402 -7.35 -8.08 16.25
N HIS A 403 -6.37 -8.98 16.29
CA HIS A 403 -5.47 -9.20 17.42
C HIS A 403 -4.03 -8.87 16.98
N ARG A 404 -3.37 -7.98 17.72
CA ARG A 404 -2.00 -7.56 17.47
C ARG A 404 -1.09 -8.13 18.55
N PHE A 405 0.03 -8.70 18.14
CA PHE A 405 1.04 -9.28 19.02
C PHE A 405 2.40 -8.65 18.75
N VAL A 406 3.11 -8.30 19.82
CA VAL A 406 4.54 -7.93 19.78
C VAL A 406 5.42 -9.10 20.24
N SER A 407 6.74 -8.97 20.13
CA SER A 407 7.63 -10.01 20.66
C SER A 407 7.51 -10.09 22.19
N GLN A 408 7.42 -11.30 22.72
CA GLN A 408 7.25 -11.64 24.13
C GLN A 408 5.95 -11.08 24.76
N ASP A 409 4.92 -10.83 23.95
CA ASP A 409 3.66 -10.25 24.40
C ASP A 409 3.00 -11.04 25.55
N ARG A 410 2.79 -10.37 26.69
CA ARG A 410 2.07 -10.92 27.86
C ARG A 410 0.77 -10.17 28.17
N PHE A 411 0.40 -9.18 27.36
CA PHE A 411 -0.75 -8.30 27.63
C PHE A 411 -2.07 -8.86 27.09
N HIS A 412 -2.02 -9.84 26.19
CA HIS A 412 -3.23 -10.46 25.65
C HIS A 412 -4.02 -11.20 26.76
N PRO A 413 -5.35 -11.07 26.86
CA PRO A 413 -6.13 -11.68 27.94
C PRO A 413 -5.99 -13.21 28.02
N GLN A 414 -5.75 -13.85 26.87
CA GLN A 414 -5.53 -15.30 26.76
C GLN A 414 -4.04 -15.69 26.71
N CYS A 415 -3.12 -14.87 27.23
CA CYS A 415 -1.67 -15.12 27.13
C CYS A 415 -1.25 -16.50 27.66
N ASN A 416 -1.81 -16.96 28.79
CA ASN A 416 -1.47 -18.26 29.36
C ASN A 416 -1.73 -19.42 28.38
N GLU A 417 -2.88 -19.42 27.69
CA GLU A 417 -3.20 -20.46 26.72
C GLU A 417 -2.34 -20.36 25.46
N ILE A 418 -2.05 -19.14 25.01
CA ILE A 418 -1.14 -18.91 23.87
C ILE A 418 0.26 -19.47 24.18
N TYR A 419 0.78 -19.27 25.38
CA TYR A 419 2.11 -19.76 25.77
C TYR A 419 2.14 -21.28 26.00
N LYS A 420 1.05 -21.89 26.47
CA LYS A 420 0.91 -23.35 26.47
C LYS A 420 0.96 -23.92 25.06
N MET A 421 0.25 -23.28 24.12
CA MET A 421 0.27 -23.67 22.71
C MET A 421 1.67 -23.50 22.09
N LEU A 422 2.37 -22.40 22.37
CA LEU A 422 3.76 -22.22 21.94
C LEU A 422 4.67 -23.36 22.42
N HIS A 423 4.54 -23.76 23.69
CA HIS A 423 5.30 -24.89 24.24
C HIS A 423 4.96 -26.21 23.53
N GLN A 424 3.68 -26.47 23.24
CA GLN A 424 3.26 -27.64 22.47
C GLN A 424 3.84 -27.63 21.04
N MET A 425 3.77 -26.47 20.36
CA MET A 425 4.34 -26.29 19.03
C MET A 425 5.85 -26.55 19.04
N GLU A 426 6.58 -25.98 20.01
CA GLU A 426 8.02 -26.20 20.17
C GLU A 426 8.37 -27.67 20.40
N TRP A 427 7.58 -28.37 21.21
CA TRP A 427 7.80 -29.78 21.49
C TRP A 427 7.67 -30.63 20.22
N GLN A 428 6.61 -30.41 19.42
CA GLN A 428 6.43 -31.12 18.14
C GLN A 428 7.52 -30.76 17.12
N LEU A 429 7.90 -29.49 17.05
CA LEU A 429 8.95 -29.02 16.15
C LEU A 429 10.32 -29.69 16.41
N LYS A 430 10.62 -30.01 17.68
CA LYS A 430 11.85 -30.74 18.03
C LYS A 430 11.89 -32.14 17.40
N PHE A 431 10.76 -32.85 17.34
CA PHE A 431 10.70 -34.17 16.66
C PHE A 431 10.89 -34.04 15.15
N GLU A 432 10.46 -32.93 14.56
CA GLU A 432 10.61 -32.62 13.13
C GLU A 432 11.97 -32.02 12.75
N GLY A 433 12.92 -32.02 13.68
CA GLY A 433 14.30 -31.56 13.48
C GLY A 433 14.44 -30.04 13.31
N TYR A 434 13.48 -29.25 13.80
CA TYR A 434 13.62 -27.79 13.79
C TYR A 434 14.61 -27.32 14.86
N THR A 435 15.57 -26.51 14.44
CA THR A 435 16.55 -25.85 15.30
C THR A 435 16.43 -24.34 15.13
N PRO A 436 16.26 -23.55 16.22
CA PRO A 436 16.20 -22.10 16.12
C PRO A 436 17.46 -21.51 15.48
N ASP A 437 17.28 -20.63 14.50
CA ASP A 437 18.40 -19.93 13.84
C ASP A 437 18.84 -18.71 14.68
N VAL A 438 19.73 -18.97 15.62
CA VAL A 438 20.35 -17.99 16.53
C VAL A 438 21.11 -16.87 15.82
N THR A 439 21.54 -17.08 14.57
CA THR A 439 22.24 -16.05 13.78
C THR A 439 21.33 -14.86 13.44
N GLN A 440 20.01 -15.04 13.52
CA GLN A 440 19.03 -13.98 13.33
C GLN A 440 18.96 -12.99 14.51
N VAL A 441 19.52 -13.35 15.66
CA VAL A 441 19.58 -12.46 16.82
C VAL A 441 20.91 -11.72 16.83
N LEU A 442 20.91 -10.54 16.23
CA LEU A 442 22.08 -9.66 16.07
C LEU A 442 22.31 -8.80 17.31
N LEU A 443 22.32 -9.46 18.47
CA LEU A 443 22.66 -8.89 19.77
C LEU A 443 23.87 -9.64 20.32
N ASN A 444 24.79 -8.90 20.96
CA ASN A 444 25.93 -9.48 21.66
C ASN A 444 25.48 -10.01 23.02
N VAL A 445 24.77 -11.13 23.00
CA VAL A 445 24.26 -11.87 24.16
C VAL A 445 24.56 -13.35 23.97
N ASP A 446 24.48 -14.13 25.05
CA ASP A 446 24.73 -15.57 24.97
C ASP A 446 23.66 -16.30 24.13
N GLU A 447 24.02 -17.50 23.67
CA GLU A 447 23.19 -18.32 22.78
C GLU A 447 21.85 -18.74 23.40
N GLU A 448 21.77 -18.88 24.73
CA GLU A 448 20.53 -19.25 25.40
C GLU A 448 19.56 -18.06 25.43
N GLU A 449 20.07 -16.85 25.68
CA GLU A 449 19.26 -15.63 25.58
C GLU A 449 18.74 -15.41 24.15
N LYS A 450 19.57 -15.68 23.12
CA LYS A 450 19.12 -15.62 21.71
C LYS A 450 17.98 -16.59 21.45
N ARG A 451 18.08 -17.83 21.94
CA ARG A 451 17.01 -18.84 21.81
C ARG A 451 15.72 -18.38 22.47
N GLU A 452 15.78 -17.88 23.70
CA GLU A 452 14.61 -17.37 24.41
C GLU A 452 13.92 -16.21 23.67
N ARG A 453 14.70 -15.29 23.09
CA ARG A 453 14.16 -14.20 22.26
C ARG A 453 13.44 -14.71 21.02
N LEU A 454 13.95 -15.76 20.37
CA LEU A 454 13.33 -16.38 19.20
C LEU A 454 12.04 -17.12 19.53
N LYS A 455 11.90 -17.72 20.73
CA LYS A 455 10.65 -18.37 21.17
C LYS A 455 9.49 -17.39 21.22
N GLY A 456 9.74 -16.21 21.81
CA GLY A 456 8.75 -15.15 21.95
C GLY A 456 8.52 -14.30 20.71
N HIS A 457 9.02 -14.67 19.53
CA HIS A 457 8.88 -13.84 18.33
C HIS A 457 7.39 -13.61 17.98
N SER A 458 6.99 -12.37 17.68
CA SER A 458 5.57 -11.98 17.47
C SER A 458 4.78 -12.88 16.51
N LEU A 459 5.39 -13.32 15.40
CA LEU A 459 4.78 -14.27 14.47
C LEU A 459 4.41 -15.61 15.13
N LYS A 460 5.30 -16.16 15.96
CA LYS A 460 5.06 -17.46 16.64
C LYS A 460 3.89 -17.30 17.61
N VAL A 461 3.85 -16.20 18.35
CA VAL A 461 2.73 -15.86 19.26
C VAL A 461 1.41 -15.75 18.48
N ALA A 462 1.41 -15.06 17.34
CA ALA A 462 0.24 -14.91 16.49
C ALA A 462 -0.20 -16.26 15.88
N LEU A 463 0.73 -17.13 15.49
CA LEU A 463 0.45 -18.48 14.99
C LEU A 463 -0.17 -19.36 16.08
N ALA A 464 0.38 -19.34 17.29
CA ALA A 464 -0.17 -20.08 18.43
C ALA A 464 -1.61 -19.64 18.74
N PHE A 465 -1.85 -18.33 18.77
CA PHE A 465 -3.21 -17.79 18.91
C PHE A 465 -4.13 -18.23 17.76
N ALA A 466 -3.67 -18.11 16.50
CA ALA A 466 -4.45 -18.50 15.33
C ALA A 466 -4.85 -19.98 15.37
N LEU A 467 -3.92 -20.88 15.70
CA LEU A 467 -4.18 -22.32 15.78
C LEU A 467 -5.19 -22.67 16.87
N LEU A 468 -5.17 -21.96 18.01
CA LEU A 468 -6.14 -22.17 19.09
C LEU A 468 -7.55 -21.72 18.74
N TYR A 469 -7.68 -20.57 18.06
CA TYR A 469 -8.97 -19.88 17.94
C TYR A 469 -9.57 -19.89 16.53
N THR A 470 -8.98 -20.61 15.59
CA THR A 470 -9.55 -20.83 14.25
C THR A 470 -9.87 -22.32 14.02
N PRO A 471 -10.98 -22.64 13.31
CA PRO A 471 -11.37 -24.03 13.07
C PRO A 471 -10.28 -24.83 12.34
N PRO A 472 -10.15 -26.15 12.61
CA PRO A 472 -9.32 -27.04 11.80
C PRO A 472 -9.65 -26.92 10.31
N GLY A 473 -8.63 -27.00 9.46
CA GLY A 473 -8.76 -26.88 8.00
C GLY A 473 -8.98 -25.46 7.47
N SER A 474 -9.22 -24.44 8.31
CA SER A 474 -9.31 -23.06 7.83
C SER A 474 -7.94 -22.47 7.51
N ILE A 475 -7.88 -21.50 6.59
CA ILE A 475 -6.63 -20.80 6.25
C ILE A 475 -6.31 -19.80 7.37
N ILE A 476 -5.09 -19.86 7.92
CA ILE A 476 -4.57 -18.86 8.86
C ILE A 476 -3.99 -17.69 8.06
N ARG A 477 -4.37 -16.45 8.40
CA ARG A 477 -3.86 -15.24 7.74
C ARG A 477 -3.21 -14.33 8.77
N ILE A 478 -1.93 -14.02 8.57
CA ILE A 478 -1.15 -13.14 9.46
C ILE A 478 -0.52 -12.03 8.65
N ALA A 479 -0.64 -10.79 9.11
CA ALA A 479 0.04 -9.62 8.55
C ALA A 479 1.14 -9.13 9.49
N ARG A 480 2.27 -8.66 8.94
CA ARG A 480 3.41 -8.15 9.69
C ARG A 480 3.89 -6.82 9.14
N ASN A 481 4.44 -5.97 10.00
CA ASN A 481 5.06 -4.70 9.58
C ASN A 481 6.55 -4.82 9.20
N LEU A 482 7.18 -5.97 9.49
CA LEU A 482 8.58 -6.24 9.17
C LEU A 482 8.68 -7.41 8.19
N ARG A 483 9.77 -7.44 7.41
CA ARG A 483 10.16 -8.60 6.60
C ARG A 483 10.28 -9.82 7.50
N MET A 484 9.91 -10.98 6.99
CA MET A 484 10.08 -12.23 7.72
C MET A 484 11.58 -12.51 7.97
N CYS A 485 11.93 -13.23 9.03
CA CYS A 485 13.30 -13.73 9.23
C CYS A 485 13.38 -15.22 8.86
N SER A 486 14.59 -15.74 8.60
CA SER A 486 14.82 -17.15 8.22
C SER A 486 14.21 -18.11 9.23
N ASP A 487 14.41 -17.84 10.53
CA ASP A 487 13.88 -18.64 11.63
C ASP A 487 12.35 -18.75 11.55
N CYS A 488 11.67 -17.61 11.43
CA CYS A 488 10.21 -17.53 11.29
C CYS A 488 9.71 -18.25 10.03
N HIS A 489 10.43 -18.11 8.92
CA HIS A 489 10.07 -18.76 7.66
C HIS A 489 10.13 -20.29 7.80
N THR A 490 11.25 -20.82 8.30
CA THR A 490 11.44 -22.27 8.53
C THR A 490 10.47 -22.81 9.58
N TYR A 491 10.26 -22.07 10.67
CA TYR A 491 9.27 -22.39 11.70
C TYR A 491 7.87 -22.52 11.10
N THR A 492 7.44 -21.55 10.29
CA THR A 492 6.09 -21.54 9.70
C THR A 492 5.92 -22.67 8.67
N LYS A 493 6.95 -22.97 7.87
CA LYS A 493 6.95 -24.16 7.00
C LYS A 493 6.63 -25.42 7.81
N LYS A 494 7.39 -25.69 8.87
CA LYS A 494 7.20 -26.88 9.70
C LYS A 494 5.85 -26.90 10.41
N ILE A 495 5.37 -25.77 10.92
CA ILE A 495 4.03 -25.67 11.52
C ILE A 495 2.92 -25.97 10.51
N SER A 496 3.03 -25.49 9.26
CA SER A 496 2.04 -25.79 8.21
C SER A 496 1.92 -27.30 7.93
N MET A 497 3.02 -28.04 8.09
CA MET A 497 3.08 -29.49 7.94
C MET A 497 2.51 -30.20 9.16
N ILE A 498 3.01 -29.88 10.36
CA ILE A 498 2.63 -30.55 11.62
C ILE A 498 1.13 -30.42 11.93
N TYR A 499 0.56 -29.24 11.70
CA TYR A 499 -0.84 -28.96 12.01
C TYR A 499 -1.76 -29.08 10.79
N GLU A 500 -1.22 -29.46 9.63
CA GLU A 500 -1.96 -29.58 8.36
C GLU A 500 -2.79 -28.31 8.05
N ARG A 501 -2.15 -27.14 8.21
CA ARG A 501 -2.78 -25.83 7.98
C ARG A 501 -2.14 -25.10 6.82
N GLU A 502 -2.98 -24.53 5.96
CA GLU A 502 -2.55 -23.48 5.05
C GLU A 502 -2.39 -22.17 5.83
N ILE A 503 -1.21 -21.56 5.71
CA ILE A 503 -0.87 -20.33 6.44
C ILE A 503 -0.40 -19.29 5.43
N VAL A 504 -1.10 -18.18 5.35
CA VAL A 504 -0.73 -17.02 4.53
C VAL A 504 -0.13 -15.96 5.45
N VAL A 505 1.14 -15.63 5.23
CA VAL A 505 1.82 -14.54 5.94
C VAL A 505 2.11 -13.42 4.96
N ARG A 506 1.50 -12.25 5.17
CA ARG A 506 1.89 -11.00 4.52
C ARG A 506 2.98 -10.35 5.35
N ASP A 507 4.20 -10.28 4.82
CA ASP A 507 5.25 -9.45 5.40
C ASP A 507 5.25 -8.04 4.78
N ARG A 508 6.28 -7.24 5.07
CA ARG A 508 6.40 -5.87 4.53
C ARG A 508 6.43 -5.82 3.00
N ASN A 509 6.95 -6.86 2.34
CA ASN A 509 7.30 -6.85 0.92
C ASN A 509 6.43 -7.79 0.09
N ARG A 510 5.98 -8.92 0.65
CA ARG A 510 5.27 -9.97 -0.10
C ARG A 510 4.39 -10.87 0.76
N PHE A 511 3.66 -11.74 0.09
CA PHE A 511 2.97 -12.89 0.66
C PHE A 511 3.86 -14.14 0.63
N HIS A 512 3.68 -14.94 1.67
CA HIS A 512 4.20 -16.28 1.81
C HIS A 512 3.02 -17.21 2.06
N LEU A 513 2.75 -18.13 1.15
CA LEU A 513 1.77 -19.20 1.35
C LEU A 513 2.52 -20.46 1.78
N PHE A 514 2.34 -20.84 3.04
CA PHE A 514 2.89 -22.06 3.61
C PHE A 514 1.86 -23.18 3.54
N LYS A 515 2.26 -24.30 2.95
CA LYS A 515 1.41 -25.50 2.82
C LYS A 515 2.28 -26.74 2.79
N GLY A 516 1.97 -27.70 3.67
CA GLY A 516 2.63 -29.02 3.67
C GLY A 516 4.16 -28.94 3.79
N GLY A 517 4.70 -28.00 4.56
CA GLY A 517 6.15 -27.87 4.73
C GLY A 517 6.87 -27.03 3.68
N THR A 518 6.15 -26.51 2.68
CA THR A 518 6.71 -25.67 1.60
C THR A 518 6.20 -24.23 1.72
N CYS A 519 6.85 -23.31 1.01
CA CYS A 519 6.41 -21.92 0.89
C CYS A 519 6.35 -21.52 -0.60
N SER A 520 5.35 -20.72 -0.98
CA SER A 520 5.21 -20.20 -2.35
C SER A 520 6.43 -19.43 -2.87
N CYS A 521 7.27 -18.88 -1.98
CA CYS A 521 8.49 -18.18 -2.37
C CYS A 521 9.63 -19.11 -2.80
N LYS A 522 9.50 -20.44 -2.67
CA LYS A 522 10.54 -21.43 -3.01
C LYS A 522 11.90 -21.15 -2.33
N ASP A 523 11.86 -20.63 -1.10
CA ASP A 523 13.03 -20.20 -0.33
C ASP A 523 13.86 -19.07 -0.98
N TYR A 524 13.27 -18.37 -1.95
CA TYR A 524 13.83 -17.19 -2.61
C TYR A 524 13.02 -15.94 -2.22
N TRP A 525 13.43 -15.24 -1.16
CA TRP A 525 12.63 -14.12 -0.62
C TRP A 525 13.41 -13.02 0.10
#